data_AF-A0A454CSI8-F1
#
_entry.id   AF-A0A454CSI8-F1
#
_cell.length_a   1.000
_cell.length_b   1.000
_cell.length_c   1.000
_cell.angle_alpha   90.00
_cell.angle_beta   90.00
_cell.angle_gamma   90.00
#
_symmetry.space_group_name_H-M   'P 1'
#
loop_
_entity.id
_entity.type
_entity.pdbx_description
1 polymer ?
#
loop_
_entity_poly.entity_id
_entity_poly.type
_entity_poly.pdbx_seq_one_letter_code
_entity_poly.pdbx_strand_id
1 'polypeptide(L)'
;DVGLVTEKDVHNYITDNQAEFEQSRSSDRADNLSGGEGNDILFGQGGSDTLDGGIGDDILIGGLGNDILTGGDGADIFKWVDVANETDTVKDFNANEDSLDFSDLF
;
A
#
# COMPACT_ATOMS: atom_id res chain seq x y z
N ASP A 1 -30.48 -17.40 -7.06
CA ASP A 1 -30.30 -15.99 -6.71
C ASP A 1 -29.20 -15.94 -5.67
N VAL A 2 -27.96 -15.87 -6.14
CA VAL A 2 -26.78 -15.83 -5.27
C VAL A 2 -26.44 -14.35 -5.23
N GLY A 3 -26.75 -13.72 -4.11
CA GLY A 3 -26.57 -12.29 -3.92
C GLY A 3 -25.14 -11.91 -4.29
N LEU A 4 -25.02 -11.07 -5.32
CA LEU A 4 -23.84 -10.28 -5.59
C LEU A 4 -23.55 -9.50 -4.31
N VAL A 5 -22.62 -10.02 -3.50
CA VAL A 5 -21.87 -9.20 -2.56
C VAL A 5 -21.22 -8.14 -3.46
N THR A 6 -21.73 -6.92 -3.38
CA THR A 6 -21.18 -5.79 -4.10
C THR A 6 -19.71 -5.66 -3.73
N GLU A 7 -18.85 -5.44 -4.73
CA GLU A 7 -17.38 -5.30 -4.63
C GLU A 7 -16.88 -4.28 -3.58
N LYS A 8 -17.79 -3.57 -2.88
CA LYS A 8 -17.49 -2.60 -1.83
C LYS A 8 -17.02 -3.24 -0.51
N ASP A 9 -17.30 -4.52 -0.24
CA ASP A 9 -16.87 -5.21 1.00
C ASP A 9 -15.59 -6.06 0.82
N VAL A 10 -14.93 -6.00 -0.35
CA VAL A 10 -13.74 -6.83 -0.69
C VAL A 10 -12.51 -5.96 -1.04
N HIS A 11 -12.56 -4.64 -0.86
CA HIS A 11 -11.46 -3.73 -1.25
C HIS A 11 -10.27 -3.70 -0.28
N ASN A 12 -10.38 -4.28 0.92
CA ASN A 12 -9.38 -4.14 2.00
C ASN A 12 -7.99 -4.78 1.74
N TYR A 13 -7.69 -5.26 0.54
CA TYR A 13 -6.34 -5.67 0.16
C TYR A 13 -6.10 -5.38 -1.32
N ILE A 14 -5.48 -4.23 -1.60
CA ILE A 14 -5.10 -3.83 -2.95
C ILE A 14 -3.64 -4.24 -3.15
N THR A 15 -3.47 -5.25 -3.99
CA THR A 15 -2.17 -5.72 -4.47
C THR A 15 -2.10 -5.52 -5.98
N ASP A 16 -0.88 -5.52 -6.51
CA ASP A 16 -0.57 -5.58 -7.94
C ASP A 16 -1.65 -6.31 -8.76
N ASN A 17 -2.09 -5.59 -9.78
CA ASN A 17 -3.17 -5.88 -10.70
C ASN A 17 -3.03 -7.31 -11.24
N GLN A 18 -3.92 -8.21 -10.82
CA GLN A 18 -3.99 -9.62 -11.22
C GLN A 18 -4.13 -9.78 -12.75
N ALA A 19 -3.03 -9.67 -13.49
CA ALA A 19 -2.89 -10.06 -14.88
C ALA A 19 -1.40 -10.18 -15.27
N GLU A 20 -0.79 -11.30 -14.89
CA GLU A 20 0.29 -12.03 -15.58
C GLU A 20 1.44 -12.48 -14.66
N PHE A 21 1.21 -13.64 -14.02
CA PHE A 21 2.21 -14.71 -13.98
C PHE A 21 3.58 -14.37 -13.35
N GLU A 22 3.67 -14.06 -12.06
CA GLU A 22 4.98 -14.09 -11.40
C GLU A 22 4.99 -15.02 -10.18
N GLN A 23 5.70 -16.15 -10.34
CA GLN A 23 6.24 -16.93 -9.23
C GLN A 23 7.41 -16.21 -8.51
N SER A 24 7.62 -14.92 -8.81
CA SER A 24 8.58 -14.06 -8.14
C SER A 24 7.79 -13.11 -7.26
N ARG A 25 8.00 -13.15 -5.95
CA ARG A 25 7.39 -12.23 -4.98
C ARG A 25 8.04 -10.82 -5.06
N SER A 26 8.43 -10.42 -6.27
CA SER A 26 9.40 -9.37 -6.60
C SER A 26 9.22 -8.99 -8.06
N SER A 27 7.98 -8.70 -8.46
CA SER A 27 7.75 -7.97 -9.71
C SER A 27 8.56 -6.67 -9.55
N ASP A 28 9.69 -6.48 -10.24
CA ASP A 28 10.49 -5.24 -10.12
C ASP A 28 9.83 -4.07 -10.87
N ARG A 29 8.50 -4.13 -11.05
CA ARG A 29 7.73 -3.21 -11.89
C ARG A 29 7.19 -2.08 -11.05
N ALA A 30 7.23 -0.87 -11.58
CA ALA A 30 6.59 0.29 -10.97
C ALA A 30 5.07 0.25 -11.18
N ASP A 31 4.33 0.28 -10.09
CA ASP A 31 2.87 0.24 -10.05
C ASP A 31 2.25 1.56 -9.54
N ASN A 32 0.96 1.74 -9.84
CA ASN A 32 0.15 2.82 -9.29
C ASN A 32 -1.08 2.20 -8.62
N LEU A 33 -1.13 2.26 -7.29
CA LEU A 33 -2.14 1.63 -6.45
C LEU A 33 -2.97 2.72 -5.76
N SER A 34 -4.29 2.54 -5.71
CA SER A 34 -5.21 3.48 -5.05
C SER A 34 -6.28 2.75 -4.25
N GLY A 35 -6.39 3.05 -2.94
CA GLY A 35 -7.38 2.52 -1.98
C GLY A 35 -8.79 3.02 -2.26
N GLY A 36 -8.94 4.34 -2.27
CA GLY A 36 -10.20 5.00 -2.57
C GLY A 36 -10.96 5.36 -1.31
N GLU A 37 -12.17 4.82 -1.12
CA GLU A 37 -12.94 5.02 0.12
C GLU A 37 -12.87 3.75 0.98
N GLY A 38 -12.53 3.89 2.26
CA GLY A 38 -12.50 2.78 3.22
C GLY A 38 -11.13 2.64 3.87
N ASN A 39 -11.01 1.66 4.75
CA ASN A 39 -9.73 1.35 5.38
C ASN A 39 -9.07 0.22 4.58
N ASP A 40 -8.03 0.56 3.83
CA ASP A 40 -7.40 -0.30 2.86
C ASP A 40 -5.99 -0.75 3.30
N ILE A 41 -5.53 -1.83 2.68
CA ILE A 41 -4.14 -2.28 2.80
C ILE A 41 -3.57 -2.31 1.39
N LEU A 42 -2.56 -1.49 1.14
CA LEU A 42 -1.87 -1.37 -0.14
C LEU A 42 -0.47 -1.98 -0.02
N PHE A 43 -0.12 -2.88 -0.94
CA PHE A 43 1.22 -3.48 -1.00
C PHE A 43 1.81 -3.44 -2.41
N GLY A 44 2.86 -2.62 -2.60
CA GLY A 44 3.58 -2.42 -3.88
C GLY A 44 4.45 -3.61 -4.29
N GLN A 45 4.98 -4.34 -3.32
CA GLN A 45 5.87 -5.50 -3.48
C GLN A 45 7.29 -5.12 -3.90
N GLY A 46 7.53 -4.89 -5.19
CA GLY A 46 8.85 -4.57 -5.71
C GLY A 46 8.73 -3.55 -6.83
N GLY A 47 9.80 -2.80 -7.09
CA GLY A 47 9.75 -1.73 -8.08
C GLY A 47 9.66 -0.35 -7.43
N SER A 48 9.44 0.69 -8.22
CA SER A 48 9.28 2.05 -7.68
C SER A 48 7.83 2.45 -7.81
N ASP A 49 7.07 2.24 -6.76
CA ASP A 49 5.62 2.30 -6.77
C ASP A 49 5.10 3.66 -6.34
N THR A 50 3.86 3.93 -6.72
CA THR A 50 3.07 5.06 -6.19
C THR A 50 1.81 4.51 -5.55
N LEU A 51 1.69 4.66 -4.24
CA LEU A 51 0.55 4.21 -3.43
C LEU A 51 -0.21 5.44 -2.92
N ASP A 52 -1.54 5.41 -3.03
CA ASP A 52 -2.47 6.43 -2.57
C ASP A 52 -3.61 5.76 -1.77
N GLY A 53 -3.62 5.93 -0.44
CA GLY A 53 -4.63 5.32 0.44
C GLY A 53 -6.02 5.88 0.16
N GLY A 54 -6.16 7.19 0.22
CA GLY A 54 -7.38 7.89 -0.15
C GLY A 54 -8.14 8.38 1.08
N ILE A 55 -9.34 7.88 1.34
CA ILE A 55 -10.16 8.26 2.50
C ILE A 55 -10.33 7.05 3.39
N GLY A 56 -9.88 7.13 4.63
CA GLY A 56 -10.00 6.09 5.65
C GLY A 56 -8.67 5.87 6.36
N ASP A 57 -8.65 4.95 7.33
CA ASP A 57 -7.40 4.62 8.03
C ASP A 57 -6.69 3.49 7.27
N ASP A 58 -5.62 3.82 6.54
CA ASP A 58 -4.97 2.92 5.60
C ASP A 58 -3.64 2.34 6.09
N ILE A 59 -3.24 1.20 5.53
CA ILE A 59 -1.90 0.62 5.72
C ILE A 59 -1.19 0.57 4.37
N LEU A 60 -0.09 1.33 4.25
CA LEU A 60 0.71 1.41 3.04
C LEU A 60 2.05 0.71 3.24
N ILE A 61 2.32 -0.30 2.42
CA ILE A 61 3.58 -1.03 2.35
C ILE A 61 4.14 -0.85 0.94
N GLY A 62 5.22 -0.08 0.79
CA GLY A 62 5.91 0.08 -0.49
C GLY A 62 6.51 -1.25 -0.94
N GLY A 63 7.49 -1.73 -0.18
CA GLY A 63 8.21 -2.95 -0.46
C GLY A 63 9.61 -2.63 -0.99
N LEU A 64 10.14 -3.48 -1.86
CA LEU A 64 11.44 -3.24 -2.46
C LEU A 64 11.37 -2.11 -3.49
N GLY A 65 12.39 -1.26 -3.50
CA GLY A 65 12.55 -0.13 -4.41
C GLY A 65 12.25 1.21 -3.73
N ASN A 66 12.30 2.29 -4.52
CA ASN A 66 12.07 3.63 -3.97
C ASN A 66 10.63 4.05 -4.25
N ASP A 67 9.80 4.06 -3.21
CA ASP A 67 8.37 4.25 -3.36
C ASP A 67 7.90 5.66 -3.01
N ILE A 68 6.71 5.99 -3.50
CA ILE A 68 6.00 7.21 -3.19
C ILE A 68 4.68 6.83 -2.52
N LEU A 69 4.55 7.20 -1.25
CA LEU A 69 3.40 6.84 -0.42
C LEU A 69 2.61 8.10 -0.05
N THR A 70 1.29 8.07 -0.27
CA THR A 70 0.34 9.14 0.10
C THR A 70 -0.76 8.48 0.93
N GLY A 71 -0.91 8.88 2.19
CA GLY A 71 -1.91 8.30 3.09
C GLY A 71 -3.31 8.79 2.71
N GLY A 72 -3.47 10.11 2.58
CA GLY A 72 -4.75 10.75 2.32
C GLY A 72 -5.42 11.24 3.61
N ASP A 73 -6.75 11.15 3.65
CA ASP A 73 -7.56 11.55 4.80
C ASP A 73 -7.72 10.37 5.76
N GLY A 74 -7.16 10.42 6.96
CA GLY A 74 -7.33 9.36 7.96
C GLY A 74 -6.16 9.29 8.92
N ALA A 75 -6.14 8.24 9.75
CA ALA A 75 -4.98 7.90 10.57
C ALA A 75 -4.23 6.74 9.93
N ASP A 76 -3.18 7.05 9.16
CA ASP A 76 -2.52 6.07 8.30
C ASP A 76 -1.30 5.41 8.93
N ILE A 77 -0.96 4.22 8.42
CA ILE A 77 0.23 3.47 8.83
C ILE A 77 1.11 3.25 7.61
N PHE A 78 2.26 3.92 7.59
CA PHE A 78 3.34 3.65 6.63
C PHE A 78 4.24 2.59 7.23
N LYS A 79 4.27 1.41 6.62
CA LYS A 79 4.88 0.23 7.21
C LYS A 79 6.05 -0.29 6.37
N TRP A 80 7.21 -0.41 7.02
CA TRP A 80 8.41 -1.01 6.42
C TRP A 80 8.50 -2.49 6.80
N VAL A 81 8.67 -3.33 5.78
CA VAL A 81 8.78 -4.80 5.92
C VAL A 81 10.11 -5.36 5.39
N ASP A 82 10.94 -4.51 4.80
CA ASP A 82 12.25 -4.86 4.28
C ASP A 82 13.34 -3.90 4.77
N VAL A 83 14.60 -4.33 4.63
CA VAL A 83 15.80 -3.59 5.08
C VAL A 83 16.70 -3.24 3.89
N ALA A 84 16.12 -3.04 2.71
CA ALA A 84 16.90 -2.69 1.54
C ALA A 84 17.53 -1.29 1.69
N ASN A 85 18.62 -1.02 0.96
CA ASN A 85 19.25 0.32 0.95
C ASN A 85 18.54 1.28 0.00
N GLU A 86 17.22 1.18 -0.04
CA GLU A 86 16.33 2.01 -0.83
C GLU A 86 15.72 3.10 0.07
N THR A 87 14.96 4.00 -0.51
CA THR A 87 14.40 5.16 0.19
C THR A 87 13.02 5.49 -0.35
N ASP A 88 12.04 5.37 0.54
CA ASP A 88 10.68 5.79 0.25
C ASP A 88 10.46 7.26 0.60
N THR A 89 9.46 7.84 -0.06
CA THR A 89 8.99 9.19 0.21
C THR A 89 7.53 9.16 0.61
N VAL A 90 7.25 9.52 1.87
CA VAL A 90 5.89 9.82 2.33
C VAL A 90 5.57 11.28 2.01
N LYS A 91 4.51 11.53 1.24
CA LYS A 91 4.21 12.86 0.68
C LYS A 91 3.44 13.80 1.60
N ASP A 92 2.59 13.26 2.47
CA ASP A 92 1.56 14.02 3.18
C ASP A 92 1.49 13.76 4.69
N PHE A 93 2.51 13.08 5.25
CA PHE A 93 2.55 12.66 6.65
C PHE A 93 2.08 13.75 7.65
N ASN A 94 0.98 13.47 8.34
CA ASN A 94 0.47 14.24 9.45
C ASN A 94 0.86 13.62 10.79
N ALA A 95 1.84 14.22 11.48
CA ALA A 95 2.35 13.70 12.75
C ALA A 95 1.34 13.65 13.93
N ASN A 96 0.12 14.16 13.77
CA ASN A 96 -0.93 14.03 14.78
C ASN A 96 -1.90 12.86 14.52
N GLU A 97 -1.87 12.29 13.32
CA GLU A 97 -2.81 11.26 12.86
C GLU A 97 -2.05 10.00 12.43
N ASP A 98 -0.98 10.17 11.65
CA ASP A 98 -0.26 9.07 11.00
C ASP A 98 0.84 8.45 11.87
N SER A 99 1.25 7.25 11.48
CA SER A 99 2.29 6.49 12.13
C SER A 99 3.27 5.86 11.14
N LEU A 100 4.51 5.71 11.58
CA LEU A 100 5.53 4.93 10.90
C LEU A 100 5.72 3.62 11.67
N ASP A 101 5.44 2.49 11.03
CA ASP A 101 5.57 1.16 11.61
C ASP A 101 6.85 0.47 11.10
N PHE A 102 7.73 0.14 12.06
CA PHE A 102 8.99 -0.57 11.86
C PHE A 102 9.00 -1.93 12.58
N SER A 103 7.84 -2.40 13.06
CA SER A 103 7.72 -3.58 13.91
C SER A 103 8.15 -4.88 13.23
N ASP A 104 8.10 -4.95 11.90
CA ASP A 104 8.49 -6.13 11.12
C ASP A 104 9.96 -6.12 10.69
N LEU A 105 10.75 -5.11 11.10
CA LEU A 105 12.17 -5.00 10.75
C LEU A 105 13.12 -5.76 11.70
N PHE A 106 12.65 -6.25 12.86
CA PHE A 106 13.50 -6.87 13.89
C PHE A 106 12.89 -8.08 14.60
#